data_AF-A0A951M447-F1
#
_entry.id   AF-A0A951M447-F1
#
_cell.length_a   1.000
_cell.length_b   1.000
_cell.length_c   1.000
_cell.angle_alpha   90.00
_cell.angle_beta   90.00
_cell.angle_gamma   90.00
#
_symmetry.space_group_name_H-M   'P 1'
#
loop_
_entity.id
_entity.type
_entity.pdbx_description
1 polymer ?
#
loop_
_entity_poly.entity_id
_entity_poly.type
_entity_poly.pdbx_seq_one_letter_code
_entity_poly.pdbx_strand_id
1 'polypeptide(L)'
;MKTRLSVVAIALSTLVAGHALAADPAAAKTREQVRAELAQAQRNGDLIADGETGARFNQLYPHLYAQPVAVGKTRAEVKAELAEAVRNGDLVADGETGAKFKDVAPAQYAAARNEAPATTVAVGKTREQVKAELAEAIRNGELIADGETGAKFNQLYPNRYPQPVLAQGVAREDVRADVVNSRSANGG
;
A
#
# COMPACT_ATOMS: atom_id res chain seq x y z
N MET A 1 34.12 -42.63 -75.05
CA MET A 1 33.11 -42.81 -73.98
C MET A 1 33.25 -44.20 -73.39
N LYS A 2 33.47 -44.31 -72.07
CA LYS A 2 33.24 -45.51 -71.23
C LYS A 2 33.43 -45.10 -69.75
N THR A 3 32.31 -44.91 -69.06
CA THR A 3 32.18 -44.64 -67.62
C THR A 3 32.43 -45.92 -66.82
N ARG A 4 33.19 -45.82 -65.72
CA ARG A 4 33.45 -46.92 -64.78
C ARG A 4 32.50 -46.82 -63.58
N LEU A 5 31.87 -47.94 -63.23
CA LEU A 5 31.07 -48.13 -62.04
C LEU A 5 31.96 -48.12 -60.78
N SER A 6 31.50 -47.46 -59.72
CA SER A 6 32.00 -47.64 -58.36
C SER A 6 30.81 -47.80 -57.42
N VAL A 7 30.67 -48.99 -56.85
CA VAL A 7 29.73 -49.34 -55.79
C VAL A 7 30.60 -49.84 -54.64
N VAL A 8 30.65 -49.10 -53.53
CA VAL A 8 31.25 -49.58 -52.29
C VAL A 8 30.19 -49.48 -51.19
N ALA A 9 29.99 -50.62 -50.56
CA ALA A 9 28.91 -50.97 -49.66
C ALA A 9 28.89 -50.16 -48.35
N ILE A 10 27.66 -49.84 -47.92
CA ILE A 10 27.32 -49.31 -46.60
C ILE A 10 27.44 -50.45 -45.59
N ALA A 11 28.33 -50.31 -44.61
CA ALA A 11 28.41 -51.21 -43.46
C ALA A 11 27.81 -50.52 -42.21
N LEU A 12 26.58 -50.91 -41.88
CA LEU A 12 25.88 -50.57 -40.64
C LEU A 12 26.51 -51.32 -39.47
N SER A 13 27.21 -50.61 -38.58
CA SER A 13 27.68 -51.16 -37.30
C SER A 13 26.72 -50.76 -36.19
N THR A 14 25.81 -51.67 -35.84
CA THR A 14 24.94 -51.58 -34.67
C THR A 14 25.75 -51.87 -33.40
N LEU A 15 26.12 -50.83 -32.64
CA LEU A 15 26.60 -51.00 -31.27
C LEU A 15 25.47 -50.73 -30.28
N VAL A 16 24.82 -51.82 -29.88
CA VAL A 16 23.95 -51.85 -28.69
C VAL A 16 24.86 -51.80 -27.46
N ALA A 17 24.96 -50.63 -26.85
CA ALA A 17 25.31 -50.50 -25.44
C ALA A 17 24.02 -50.09 -24.71
N GLY A 18 23.49 -51.00 -23.89
CA GLY A 18 22.29 -50.78 -23.09
C GLY A 18 22.45 -49.56 -22.18
N HIS A 19 21.89 -48.44 -22.60
CA HIS A 19 21.66 -47.30 -21.72
C HIS A 19 20.32 -47.56 -21.06
N ALA A 20 20.35 -48.09 -19.84
CA ALA A 20 19.19 -48.11 -18.97
C ALA A 20 18.77 -46.65 -18.74
N LEU A 21 17.80 -46.20 -19.53
CA LEU A 21 17.16 -44.90 -19.42
C LEU A 21 16.19 -45.00 -18.25
N ALA A 22 16.67 -44.67 -17.04
CA ALA A 22 15.82 -44.31 -15.92
C ALA A 22 15.74 -42.78 -15.87
N ALA A 23 14.55 -42.25 -16.08
CA ALA A 23 14.23 -40.85 -16.22
C ALA A 23 14.27 -40.10 -14.87
N ASP A 24 14.90 -38.91 -14.84
CA ASP A 24 14.35 -37.68 -14.23
C ASP A 24 15.18 -36.45 -14.72
N PRO A 25 14.58 -35.35 -15.24
CA PRO A 25 15.30 -34.25 -15.87
C PRO A 25 15.68 -33.17 -14.85
N ALA A 26 16.52 -33.52 -13.88
CA ALA A 26 17.39 -32.55 -13.23
C ALA A 26 18.76 -32.72 -13.86
N ALA A 27 19.20 -31.74 -14.66
CA ALA A 27 20.49 -31.74 -15.33
C ALA A 27 21.57 -32.38 -14.45
N ALA A 28 22.16 -33.50 -14.91
CA ALA A 28 23.22 -34.16 -14.16
C ALA A 28 24.28 -33.11 -13.81
N LYS A 29 24.41 -32.79 -12.51
CA LYS A 29 25.22 -31.66 -12.06
C LYS A 29 26.64 -31.85 -12.59
N THR A 30 27.20 -30.80 -13.19
CA THR A 30 28.57 -30.85 -13.65
C THR A 30 29.52 -30.97 -12.44
N ARG A 31 30.70 -31.57 -12.63
CA ARG A 31 31.70 -31.65 -11.54
C ARG A 31 32.04 -30.27 -10.96
N GLU A 32 31.96 -29.23 -11.76
CA GLU A 32 32.15 -27.84 -11.32
C GLU A 32 31.02 -27.37 -10.42
N GLN A 33 29.76 -27.66 -10.77
CA GLN A 33 28.61 -27.34 -9.91
C GLN A 33 28.69 -28.08 -8.57
N VAL A 34 29.09 -29.35 -8.58
CA VAL A 34 29.28 -30.12 -7.33
C VAL A 34 30.39 -29.52 -6.46
N ARG A 35 31.51 -29.07 -7.06
CA ARG A 35 32.58 -28.38 -6.32
C ARG A 35 32.13 -27.05 -5.75
N ALA A 36 31.34 -26.29 -6.51
CA ALA A 36 30.78 -25.03 -6.06
C ALA A 36 29.81 -25.23 -4.88
N GLU A 37 28.95 -26.24 -4.95
CA GLU A 37 28.01 -26.62 -3.90
C GLU A 37 28.73 -27.09 -2.63
N LEU A 38 29.79 -27.90 -2.77
CA LEU A 38 30.60 -28.33 -1.63
C LEU A 38 31.30 -27.14 -0.97
N ALA A 39 31.88 -26.24 -1.75
CA ALA A 39 32.50 -25.02 -1.23
C ALA A 39 31.47 -24.11 -0.53
N GLN A 40 30.24 -24.03 -1.04
CA GLN A 40 29.15 -23.30 -0.39
C GLN A 40 28.74 -23.97 0.94
N ALA A 41 28.56 -25.29 0.95
CA ALA A 41 28.22 -26.04 2.16
C ALA A 41 29.31 -25.91 3.24
N GLN A 42 30.59 -25.86 2.86
CA GLN A 42 31.69 -25.56 3.78
C GLN A 42 31.62 -24.14 4.33
N ARG A 43 31.40 -23.14 3.47
CA ARG A 43 31.30 -21.73 3.89
C ARG A 43 30.13 -21.46 4.82
N ASN A 44 29.00 -22.13 4.60
CA ASN A 44 27.78 -21.97 5.38
C ASN A 44 27.73 -22.89 6.61
N GLY A 45 28.69 -23.81 6.74
CA GLY A 45 28.72 -24.81 7.82
C GLY A 45 27.59 -25.83 7.74
N ASP A 46 27.07 -26.09 6.54
CA ASP A 46 25.95 -27.03 6.32
C ASP A 46 26.38 -28.50 6.29
N LEU A 47 27.69 -28.76 6.32
CA LEU A 47 28.23 -30.10 6.45
C LEU A 47 27.88 -30.70 7.83
N ILE A 48 27.66 -32.01 7.84
CA ILE A 48 27.43 -32.78 9.06
C ILE A 48 28.73 -32.81 9.86
N ALA A 49 28.66 -32.32 11.10
CA ALA A 49 29.76 -32.29 12.05
C ALA A 49 29.79 -33.56 12.92
N ASP A 50 28.62 -34.11 13.21
CA ASP A 50 28.46 -35.33 13.99
C ASP A 50 27.55 -36.32 13.26
N GLY A 51 28.08 -37.51 12.95
CA GLY A 51 27.37 -38.56 12.24
C GLY A 51 26.32 -39.29 13.07
N GLU A 52 26.38 -39.20 14.40
CA GLU A 52 25.42 -39.85 15.30
C GLU A 52 24.16 -38.99 15.49
N THR A 53 24.34 -37.69 15.72
CA THR A 53 23.22 -36.74 15.91
C THR A 53 22.74 -36.09 14.61
N GLY A 54 23.54 -36.14 13.54
CA GLY A 54 23.27 -35.41 12.29
C GLY A 54 23.41 -33.89 12.44
N ALA A 55 24.02 -33.41 13.52
CA ALA A 55 24.22 -31.99 13.77
C ALA A 55 25.16 -31.38 12.72
N ARG A 56 24.86 -30.16 12.28
CA ARG A 56 25.67 -29.42 11.31
C ARG A 56 26.71 -28.54 12.00
N PHE A 57 27.80 -28.22 11.30
CA PHE A 57 28.84 -27.34 11.85
C PHE A 57 28.32 -25.94 12.22
N ASN A 58 27.36 -25.40 11.46
CA ASN A 58 26.74 -24.11 11.77
C ASN A 58 25.85 -24.12 13.03
N GLN A 59 25.35 -25.29 13.44
CA GLN A 59 24.56 -25.44 14.67
C GLN A 59 25.47 -25.56 15.90
N LEU A 60 26.59 -26.28 15.78
CA LEU A 60 27.54 -26.47 16.88
C LEU A 60 28.47 -25.27 17.07
N TYR A 61 28.85 -24.61 15.98
CA TYR A 61 29.79 -23.48 15.99
C TYR A 61 29.24 -22.26 15.22
N PRO A 62 28.10 -21.69 15.65
CA PRO A 62 27.42 -20.61 14.93
C PRO A 62 28.23 -19.31 14.80
N HIS A 63 29.32 -19.17 15.57
CA HIS A 63 30.23 -18.02 15.51
C HIS A 63 31.29 -18.14 14.41
N LEU A 64 31.52 -19.34 13.85
CA LEU A 64 32.50 -19.58 12.78
C LEU A 64 31.89 -19.47 11.38
N TYR A 65 30.57 -19.42 11.27
CA TYR A 65 29.84 -19.44 10.01
C TYR A 65 28.95 -18.21 9.88
N ALA A 66 28.85 -17.67 8.67
CA ALA A 66 27.97 -16.54 8.39
C ALA A 66 26.51 -16.98 8.60
N GLN A 67 25.84 -16.38 9.57
CA GLN A 67 24.40 -16.62 9.74
C GLN A 67 23.66 -15.97 8.58
N PRO A 68 22.57 -16.59 8.09
CA PRO A 68 21.67 -15.91 7.18
C PRO A 68 21.20 -14.65 7.89
N VAL A 69 21.67 -13.50 7.43
CA VAL A 69 21.07 -12.22 7.78
C VAL A 69 19.67 -12.33 7.19
N ALA A 70 18.68 -12.65 8.04
CA ALA A 70 17.29 -12.48 7.67
C ALA A 70 17.24 -11.08 7.05
N VAL A 71 16.80 -10.99 5.80
CA VAL A 71 16.62 -9.71 5.11
C VAL A 71 15.61 -8.96 5.94
N GLY A 72 16.12 -8.19 6.92
CA GLY A 72 15.31 -7.44 7.83
C GLY A 72 14.56 -6.44 7.00
N LYS A 73 13.27 -6.28 7.29
CA LYS A 73 12.45 -5.24 6.67
C LYS A 73 13.25 -3.95 6.62
N THR A 74 13.24 -3.28 5.48
CA THR A 74 13.94 -2.02 5.34
C THR A 74 13.38 -1.04 6.36
N ARG A 75 14.20 -0.06 6.80
CA ARG A 75 13.72 0.97 7.74
C ARG A 75 12.47 1.70 7.19
N ALA A 76 12.31 1.76 5.86
CA ALA A 76 11.11 2.32 5.23
C ALA A 76 9.88 1.43 5.46
N GLU A 77 10.00 0.12 5.26
CA GLU A 77 8.93 -0.85 5.53
C GLU A 77 8.53 -0.87 7.00
N VAL A 78 9.50 -0.88 7.92
CA VAL A 78 9.21 -0.82 9.37
C VAL A 78 8.47 0.46 9.75
N LYS A 79 8.81 1.60 9.13
CA LYS A 79 8.10 2.86 9.37
C LYS A 79 6.68 2.84 8.82
N ALA A 80 6.46 2.22 7.65
CA ALA A 80 5.13 2.08 7.08
C ALA A 80 4.24 1.23 7.98
N GLU A 81 4.74 0.07 8.43
CA GLU A 81 4.02 -0.82 9.35
C GLU A 81 3.73 -0.16 10.70
N LEU A 82 4.68 0.60 11.25
CA LEU A 82 4.43 1.37 12.47
C LEU A 82 3.33 2.40 12.27
N ALA A 83 3.34 3.13 11.16
CA ALA A 83 2.31 4.13 10.86
C ALA A 83 0.93 3.48 10.68
N GLU A 84 0.86 2.29 10.09
CA GLU A 84 -0.36 1.50 9.99
C GLU A 84 -0.85 1.01 11.35
N ALA A 85 0.03 0.47 12.18
CA ALA A 85 -0.30 0.03 13.54
C ALA A 85 -0.79 1.20 14.41
N VAL A 86 -0.20 2.38 14.26
CA VAL A 86 -0.68 3.62 14.90
C VAL A 86 -2.06 3.99 14.37
N ARG A 87 -2.28 3.98 13.04
CA ARG A 87 -3.58 4.35 12.44
C ARG A 87 -4.71 3.43 12.88
N ASN A 88 -4.44 2.13 12.97
CA ASN A 88 -5.43 1.12 13.35
C ASN A 88 -5.58 0.96 14.86
N GLY A 89 -4.71 1.60 15.66
CA GLY A 89 -4.70 1.45 17.11
C GLY A 89 -4.31 0.05 17.56
N ASP A 90 -3.50 -0.67 16.76
CA ASP A 90 -3.04 -2.03 17.04
C ASP A 90 -1.86 -2.08 18.02
N LEU A 91 -1.27 -0.93 18.32
CA LEU A 91 -0.25 -0.81 19.35
C LEU A 91 -0.82 -1.11 20.74
N VAL A 92 0.01 -1.69 21.58
CA VAL A 92 -0.31 -1.97 22.98
C VAL A 92 -0.38 -0.65 23.74
N ALA A 93 -1.52 -0.37 24.36
CA ALA A 93 -1.76 0.80 25.19
C ALA A 93 -1.36 0.55 26.66
N ASP A 94 -1.49 -0.69 27.12
CA ASP A 94 -1.15 -1.08 28.48
C ASP A 94 -0.30 -2.35 28.49
N GLY A 95 0.88 -2.26 29.11
CA GLY A 95 1.84 -3.36 29.21
C GLY A 95 1.44 -4.45 30.19
N GLU A 96 0.53 -4.18 31.13
CA GLU A 96 0.09 -5.16 32.13
C GLU A 96 -1.06 -6.03 31.59
N THR A 97 -2.05 -5.42 30.93
CA THR A 97 -3.21 -6.14 30.37
C THR A 97 -3.02 -6.56 28.92
N GLY A 98 -2.06 -5.97 28.20
CA GLY A 98 -1.86 -6.17 26.76
C GLY A 98 -2.96 -5.54 25.91
N ALA A 99 -3.80 -4.67 26.50
CA ALA A 99 -4.89 -4.00 25.79
C ALA A 99 -4.35 -3.09 24.68
N LYS A 100 -5.01 -3.08 23.51
CA LYS A 100 -4.59 -2.25 22.38
C LYS A 100 -5.26 -0.87 22.45
N PHE A 101 -4.67 0.13 21.81
CA PHE A 101 -5.21 1.50 21.79
C PHE A 101 -6.63 1.58 21.23
N LYS A 102 -6.97 0.72 20.25
CA LYS A 102 -8.34 0.61 19.72
C LYS A 102 -9.36 0.08 20.73
N ASP A 103 -8.91 -0.69 21.72
CA ASP A 103 -9.78 -1.29 22.75
C ASP A 103 -10.02 -0.28 23.89
N VAL A 104 -9.01 0.54 24.20
CA VAL A 104 -9.08 1.57 25.25
C VAL A 104 -9.77 2.86 24.76
N ALA A 105 -9.51 3.28 23.52
CA ALA A 105 -10.03 4.54 22.97
C ALA A 105 -10.70 4.33 21.60
N PRO A 106 -11.80 3.56 21.52
CA PRO A 106 -12.42 3.18 20.25
C PRO A 106 -12.90 4.37 19.42
N ALA A 107 -13.30 5.48 20.05
CA ALA A 107 -13.73 6.69 19.34
C ALA A 107 -12.61 7.31 18.48
N GLN A 108 -11.34 7.19 18.89
CA GLN A 108 -10.19 7.75 18.17
C GLN A 108 -9.79 6.90 16.96
N TYR A 109 -10.16 5.62 16.96
CA TYR A 109 -9.86 4.65 15.90
C TYR A 109 -11.09 4.22 15.10
N ALA A 110 -12.25 4.86 15.35
CA ALA A 110 -13.51 4.56 14.67
C ALA A 110 -13.41 4.72 13.14
N ALA A 111 -12.65 5.72 12.68
CA ALA A 111 -12.38 5.93 11.26
C ALA A 111 -11.59 4.76 10.62
N ALA A 112 -10.66 4.13 11.36
CA ALA A 112 -9.89 2.98 10.86
C ALA A 112 -10.68 1.67 10.96
N ARG A 113 -11.59 1.53 11.94
CA ARG A 113 -12.41 0.32 12.14
C ARG A 113 -13.51 0.15 11.10
N ASN A 114 -14.03 1.26 10.58
CA ASN A 114 -15.03 1.25 9.51
C ASN A 114 -14.45 0.92 8.13
N GLU A 115 -13.12 0.84 8.03
CA GLU A 115 -12.35 0.49 6.83
C GLU A 115 -11.95 -1.00 6.87
N ALA A 116 -12.91 -1.90 7.12
CA ALA A 116 -12.80 -3.26 6.55
C ALA A 116 -12.73 -3.10 5.01
N PRO A 117 -11.99 -3.94 4.27
CA PRO A 117 -11.26 -3.55 3.06
C PRO A 117 -12.20 -2.97 1.99
N ALA A 118 -12.42 -1.66 2.09
CA ALA A 118 -13.18 -0.90 1.12
C ALA A 118 -12.13 -0.11 0.35
N THR A 119 -11.97 -0.49 -0.89
CA THR A 119 -11.10 0.10 -1.91
C THR A 119 -11.57 1.51 -2.28
N THR A 120 -11.74 2.39 -1.31
CA THR A 120 -12.08 3.80 -1.54
C THR A 120 -11.38 4.61 -0.47
N VAL A 121 -10.22 5.14 -0.83
CA VAL A 121 -9.57 6.22 -0.10
C VAL A 121 -10.58 7.36 -0.02
N ALA A 122 -11.31 7.47 1.08
CA ALA A 122 -11.97 8.72 1.40
C ALA A 122 -10.84 9.73 1.51
N VAL A 123 -10.69 10.56 0.48
CA VAL A 123 -9.73 11.66 0.44
C VAL A 123 -10.12 12.60 1.57
N GLY A 124 -9.59 12.32 2.77
CA GLY A 124 -9.63 13.26 3.87
C GLY A 124 -9.06 14.57 3.37
N LYS A 125 -9.76 15.67 3.64
CA LYS A 125 -9.36 16.99 3.13
C LYS A 125 -7.89 17.23 3.43
N THR A 126 -7.13 17.68 2.43
CA THR A 126 -5.71 17.97 2.64
C THR A 126 -5.56 19.11 3.63
N ARG A 127 -4.41 19.19 4.28
CA ARG A 127 -4.14 20.28 5.22
C ARG A 127 -4.24 21.66 4.55
N GLU A 128 -3.93 21.76 3.26
CA GLU A 128 -4.18 22.98 2.48
C GLU A 128 -5.67 23.28 2.35
N GLN A 129 -6.49 22.27 2.02
CA GLN A 129 -7.95 22.44 1.90
C GLN A 129 -8.57 22.89 3.22
N VAL A 130 -8.18 22.30 4.34
CA VAL A 130 -8.65 22.71 5.68
C VAL A 130 -8.24 24.15 6.00
N LYS A 131 -7.02 24.57 5.62
CA LYS A 131 -6.57 25.96 5.80
C LYS A 131 -7.33 26.94 4.90
N ALA A 132 -7.64 26.54 3.67
CA ALA A 132 -8.43 27.35 2.75
C ALA A 132 -9.86 27.55 3.29
N GLU A 133 -10.50 26.48 3.74
CA GLU A 133 -11.83 26.53 4.36
C GLU A 133 -11.85 27.39 5.63
N LEU A 134 -10.83 27.26 6.48
CA LEU A 134 -10.72 28.11 7.68
C LEU A 134 -10.55 29.59 7.30
N ALA A 135 -9.72 29.90 6.31
CA ALA A 135 -9.54 31.27 5.84
C ALA A 135 -10.82 31.85 5.20
N GLU A 136 -11.61 31.03 4.50
CA GLU A 136 -12.92 31.39 3.98
C GLU A 136 -13.93 31.64 5.09
N ALA A 137 -14.00 30.76 6.09
CA ALA A 137 -14.87 30.93 7.25
C ALA A 137 -14.53 32.21 8.05
N ILE A 138 -13.24 32.56 8.16
CA ILE A 138 -12.81 33.83 8.77
C ILE A 138 -13.25 35.02 7.90
N ARG A 139 -13.02 34.96 6.58
CA ARG A 139 -13.38 36.05 5.66
C ARG A 139 -14.88 36.31 5.64
N ASN A 140 -15.70 35.26 5.69
CA ASN A 140 -17.16 35.37 5.65
C ASN A 140 -17.79 35.54 7.04
N GLY A 141 -16.98 35.51 8.11
CA GLY A 141 -17.45 35.60 9.49
C GLY A 141 -18.35 34.43 9.91
N GLU A 142 -18.15 33.25 9.32
CA GLU A 142 -18.98 32.06 9.58
C GLU A 142 -18.57 31.31 10.86
N LEU A 143 -17.44 31.70 11.45
CA LEU A 143 -16.99 31.19 12.74
C LEU A 143 -17.98 31.58 13.85
N ILE A 144 -18.10 30.69 14.84
CA ILE A 144 -18.89 30.93 16.04
C ILE A 144 -18.20 32.01 16.88
N ALA A 145 -18.94 33.07 17.17
CA ALA A 145 -18.48 34.21 17.97
C ALA A 145 -18.85 34.07 19.45
N ASP A 146 -19.96 33.38 19.74
CA ASP A 146 -20.41 33.10 21.10
C ASP A 146 -20.75 31.61 21.25
N GLY A 147 -20.10 30.96 22.22
CA GLY A 147 -20.27 29.55 22.51
C GLY A 147 -21.58 29.22 23.22
N GLU A 148 -22.24 30.21 23.84
CA GLU A 148 -23.51 30.01 24.55
C GLU A 148 -24.72 30.10 23.62
N THR A 149 -24.73 31.08 22.70
CA THR A 149 -25.83 31.26 21.74
C THR A 149 -25.58 30.60 20.37
N GLY A 150 -24.34 30.22 20.07
CA GLY A 150 -23.96 29.69 18.75
C GLY A 150 -24.00 30.74 17.63
N ALA A 151 -24.08 32.03 17.98
CA ALA A 151 -24.13 33.12 17.01
C ALA A 151 -22.82 33.22 16.21
N LYS A 152 -22.92 33.48 14.91
CA LYS A 152 -21.76 33.64 14.01
C LYS A 152 -21.23 35.08 14.03
N PHE A 153 -19.94 35.25 13.72
CA PHE A 153 -19.30 36.59 13.66
C PHE A 153 -19.98 37.53 12.64
N ASN A 154 -20.46 37.02 11.52
CA ASN A 154 -21.20 37.80 10.53
C ASN A 154 -22.60 38.24 10.99
N GLN A 155 -23.21 37.52 11.93
CA GLN A 155 -24.51 37.86 12.52
C GLN A 155 -24.36 38.95 13.59
N LEU A 156 -23.29 38.89 14.40
CA LEU A 156 -23.04 39.88 15.47
C LEU A 156 -22.37 41.16 14.94
N TYR A 157 -21.55 41.06 13.89
CA TYR A 157 -20.83 42.18 13.32
C TYR A 157 -21.02 42.28 11.80
N PRO A 158 -22.26 42.51 11.34
CA PRO A 158 -22.62 42.54 9.93
C PRO A 158 -21.86 43.60 9.10
N ASN A 159 -21.33 44.63 9.74
CA ASN A 159 -20.55 45.70 9.09
C ASN A 159 -19.06 45.34 8.90
N ARG A 160 -18.57 44.26 9.51
CA ARG A 160 -17.17 43.84 9.47
C ARG A 160 -16.90 42.68 8.50
N TYR A 161 -17.95 42.07 7.98
CA TYR A 161 -17.88 40.92 7.09
C TYR A 161 -18.67 41.21 5.81
N PRO A 162 -18.22 40.69 4.66
CA PRO A 162 -18.98 40.79 3.43
C PRO A 162 -20.31 40.08 3.64
N GLN A 163 -21.41 40.82 3.53
CA GLN A 163 -22.71 40.18 3.56
C GLN A 163 -22.88 39.39 2.27
N PRO A 164 -23.44 38.16 2.33
CA PRO A 164 -24.01 37.59 1.14
C PRO A 164 -25.02 38.63 0.65
N VAL A 165 -24.80 39.17 -0.55
CA VAL A 165 -25.86 39.89 -1.24
C VAL A 165 -26.91 38.83 -1.47
N LEU A 166 -27.81 38.65 -0.50
CA LEU A 166 -29.11 38.07 -0.76
C LEU A 166 -29.60 38.92 -1.92
N ALA A 167 -29.66 38.31 -3.09
CA ALA A 167 -30.25 38.93 -4.25
C ALA A 167 -31.74 39.12 -3.94
N GLN A 168 -32.05 40.11 -3.11
CA GLN A 168 -33.27 40.91 -3.16
C GLN A 168 -33.15 41.87 -4.35
N GLY A 169 -32.63 41.38 -5.47
CA GLY A 169 -32.96 41.91 -6.76
C GLY A 169 -34.05 40.98 -7.25
N VAL A 170 -35.30 41.39 -7.09
CA VAL A 170 -36.40 40.95 -7.96
C VAL A 170 -35.78 40.84 -9.34
N ALA A 171 -35.76 39.64 -9.93
CA ALA A 171 -35.03 39.44 -11.17
C ALA A 171 -35.52 40.50 -12.16
N ARG A 172 -34.64 41.07 -12.98
CA ARG A 172 -35.07 42.07 -13.98
C ARG A 172 -36.18 41.53 -14.90
N GLU A 173 -36.31 40.20 -14.96
CA GLU A 173 -37.40 39.46 -15.59
C GLU A 173 -38.74 39.57 -14.83
N ASP A 174 -38.75 39.49 -13.51
CA ASP A 174 -39.97 39.61 -12.68
C ASP A 174 -40.53 41.04 -12.71
N VAL A 175 -39.67 42.06 -12.66
CA VAL A 175 -40.10 43.47 -12.80
C VAL A 175 -40.69 43.74 -14.19
N ARG A 176 -40.17 43.07 -15.22
CA ARG A 176 -40.67 43.22 -16.60
C ARG A 176 -42.01 42.51 -16.79
N ALA A 177 -42.23 41.37 -16.13
CA ALA A 177 -43.51 40.66 -16.15
C ALA A 177 -44.63 41.48 -15.48
N ASP A 178 -44.34 42.12 -14.34
CA ASP A 178 -45.33 42.95 -13.64
C ASP A 178 -45.72 44.22 -14.43
N VAL A 179 -44.77 44.88 -15.09
CA VAL A 179 -45.06 46.06 -15.92
C VAL A 179 -45.92 45.69 -17.15
N VAL A 180 -45.75 44.50 -17.72
CA VAL A 180 -46.54 44.01 -18.85
C VAL A 180 -47.97 43.66 -18.41
N ASN A 181 -48.14 42.98 -17.27
CA ASN A 181 -49.45 42.69 -16.69
C ASN A 181 -50.20 43.96 -16.31
N SER A 182 -49.50 44.96 -15.76
CA SER A 182 -50.09 46.26 -15.39
C SER A 182 -50.61 47.04 -16.60
N ARG A 183 -49.94 46.93 -17.75
CA ARG A 183 -50.40 47.54 -19.02
C ARG A 183 -51.57 46.79 -19.66
N SER A 184 -51.64 45.47 -19.48
CA SER A 184 -52.77 44.67 -19.96
C SER A 184 -54.04 44.86 -19.13
N ALA A 185 -53.93 45.24 -17.85
CA ALA A 185 -55.07 45.39 -16.95
C ALA A 185 -55.74 46.78 -17.01
N ASN A 186 -55.02 47.82 -17.43
CA ASN A 186 -55.52 49.21 -17.51
C ASN A 186 -55.81 49.70 -18.94
N GLY A 187 -55.78 48.81 -19.94
CA GLY A 187 -56.07 49.13 -21.34
C GLY A 187 -57.40 48.55 -21.79
N GLY A 188 -58.51 49.16 -21.36
CA GLY A 188 -59.88 48.93 -21.83
C GLY A 188 -60.64 50.24 -21.87
#